data_AF-A0A346Y393-F1
#
_entry.id   AF-A0A346Y393-F1
#
_cell.length_a   1.000
_cell.length_b   1.000
_cell.length_c   1.000
_cell.angle_alpha   90.00
_cell.angle_beta   90.00
_cell.angle_gamma   90.00
#
_symmetry.space_group_name_H-M   'P 1'
#
loop_
_entity.id
_entity.type
_entity.pdbx_description
1 polymer ?
#
loop_
_entity_poly.entity_id
_entity_poly.type
_entity_poly.pdbx_seq_one_letter_code
_entity_poly.pdbx_strand_id
1 'polypeptide(L)'
;MLAAATRVFHAKGYATASIQDVADELGILKGSLYYYIDSKEDLLFDIIDRVHRDTVERLEEWLEVEGDPLVQLRAYLEQQVQAYCRDVQQVGVFLNDFAHLSEARRATILAERDRFDAALRDLLRRGVESGSMAADVDPKLTAMAVFGMMNWISTWWREDGPSTPEQVARQFTDLVLAGVVGPASGSRSDLGRPAS
;
A
#
# COMPACT_ATOMS: atom_id res chain seq x y z
N MET A 1 -14.57 7.51 15.81
CA MET A 1 -15.44 6.64 14.99
C MET A 1 -14.62 5.73 14.06
N LEU A 2 -13.89 6.27 13.09
CA LEU A 2 -13.22 5.47 12.06
C LEU A 2 -12.22 4.43 12.59
N ALA A 3 -11.41 4.80 13.60
CA ALA A 3 -10.47 3.87 14.23
C ALA A 3 -11.17 2.68 14.92
N ALA A 4 -12.32 2.92 15.57
CA ALA A 4 -13.13 1.87 16.18
C ALA A 4 -13.73 0.94 15.10
N ALA A 5 -14.30 1.52 14.05
CA ALA A 5 -14.82 0.75 12.91
C ALA A 5 -13.71 -0.08 12.24
N THR A 6 -12.52 0.47 12.08
CA THR A 6 -11.34 -0.23 11.56
C THR A 6 -11.00 -1.44 12.41
N ARG A 7 -10.87 -1.28 13.74
CA ARG A 7 -10.59 -2.41 14.65
C ARG A 7 -11.65 -3.49 14.57
N VAL A 8 -12.93 -3.10 14.57
CA VAL A 8 -14.06 -4.02 14.50
C VAL A 8 -14.08 -4.78 13.17
N PHE A 9 -13.94 -4.09 12.04
CA PHE A 9 -13.97 -4.72 10.71
C PHE A 9 -12.73 -5.58 10.48
N HIS A 10 -11.54 -5.12 10.90
CA HIS A 10 -10.32 -5.91 10.82
C HIS A 10 -10.41 -7.20 11.66
N ALA A 11 -10.99 -7.14 12.86
CA ALA A 11 -11.07 -8.30 13.75
C ALA A 11 -12.19 -9.30 13.39
N LYS A 12 -13.35 -8.82 12.92
CA LYS A 12 -14.54 -9.65 12.68
C LYS A 12 -14.80 -9.92 11.19
N GLY A 13 -14.17 -9.17 10.29
CA GLY A 13 -14.56 -9.06 8.89
C GLY A 13 -15.79 -8.17 8.70
N TYR A 14 -15.84 -7.39 7.63
CA TYR A 14 -16.94 -6.45 7.37
C TYR A 14 -18.31 -7.14 7.33
N ALA A 15 -18.41 -8.31 6.70
CA ALA A 15 -19.69 -9.02 6.54
C ALA A 15 -20.34 -9.37 7.88
N THR A 16 -19.54 -9.88 8.83
CA THR A 16 -19.99 -10.32 10.16
C THR A 16 -20.15 -9.17 11.14
N ALA A 17 -19.35 -8.11 11.02
CA ALA A 17 -19.44 -6.94 11.87
C ALA A 17 -20.78 -6.18 11.71
N SER A 18 -21.24 -5.58 12.81
CA SER A 18 -22.44 -4.75 12.85
C SER A 18 -22.15 -3.33 13.32
N ILE A 19 -23.07 -2.39 13.07
CA ILE A 19 -23.00 -1.04 13.63
C ILE A 19 -23.05 -1.05 15.17
N GLN A 20 -23.71 -2.07 15.77
CA GLN A 20 -23.74 -2.21 17.22
C GLN A 20 -22.34 -2.52 17.76
N ASP A 21 -21.57 -3.39 17.11
CA ASP A 21 -20.20 -3.69 17.50
C ASP A 21 -19.32 -2.43 17.51
N VAL A 22 -19.51 -1.54 16.54
CA VAL A 22 -18.80 -0.25 16.48
C VAL A 22 -19.28 0.71 17.58
N ALA A 23 -20.56 0.69 17.92
CA ALA A 23 -21.12 1.48 19.02
C ALA A 23 -20.52 1.06 20.37
N ASP A 24 -20.46 -0.25 20.60
CA ASP A 24 -19.93 -0.86 21.81
C ASP A 24 -18.44 -0.54 21.97
N GLU A 25 -17.66 -0.66 20.88
CA GLU A 25 -16.24 -0.27 20.84
C GLU A 25 -16.00 1.22 21.17
N LEU A 26 -16.96 2.09 20.82
CA LEU A 26 -16.90 3.52 21.11
C LEU A 26 -17.47 3.89 22.49
N GLY A 27 -18.15 2.95 23.18
CA GLY A 27 -18.86 3.23 24.43
C GLY A 27 -20.05 4.18 24.27
N ILE A 28 -20.70 4.17 23.11
CA ILE A 28 -21.85 5.05 22.80
C ILE A 28 -23.08 4.24 22.36
N LEU A 29 -24.24 4.90 22.34
CA LEU A 29 -25.46 4.30 21.82
C LEU A 29 -25.40 4.17 20.29
N LYS A 30 -25.96 3.09 19.76
CA LYS A 30 -26.09 2.85 18.31
C LYS A 30 -26.76 4.01 17.58
N GLY A 31 -27.79 4.62 18.18
CA GLY A 31 -28.46 5.79 17.62
C GLY A 31 -27.54 7.00 17.45
N SER A 32 -26.54 7.16 18.32
CA SER A 32 -25.55 8.24 18.23
C SER A 32 -24.64 8.11 17.00
N LEU A 33 -24.36 6.88 16.55
CA LEU A 33 -23.55 6.62 15.35
C LEU A 33 -24.26 7.08 14.07
N TYR A 34 -25.56 6.83 13.95
CA TYR A 34 -26.34 7.20 12.76
C TYR A 34 -26.48 8.71 12.55
N TYR A 35 -26.05 9.55 13.50
CA TYR A 35 -25.90 10.98 13.23
C TYR A 35 -24.71 11.31 12.29
N TYR A 36 -23.74 10.40 12.18
CA TYR A 36 -22.51 10.61 11.42
C TYR A 36 -22.44 9.78 10.13
N ILE A 37 -23.23 8.71 10.03
CA ILE A 37 -23.24 7.77 8.91
C ILE A 37 -24.67 7.37 8.57
N ASP A 38 -24.93 7.08 7.30
CA ASP A 38 -26.23 6.56 6.86
C ASP A 38 -26.25 5.03 6.90
N SER A 39 -25.08 4.39 6.80
CA SER A 39 -24.93 2.95 6.60
C SER A 39 -23.61 2.39 7.14
N LYS A 40 -23.55 1.05 7.25
CA LYS A 40 -22.30 0.33 7.55
C LYS A 40 -21.28 0.47 6.41
N GLU A 41 -21.76 0.60 5.17
CA GLU A 41 -20.91 0.78 3.99
C GLU A 41 -20.18 2.12 4.03
N ASP A 42 -20.77 3.18 4.60
CA ASP A 42 -20.10 4.48 4.75
C ASP A 42 -18.82 4.35 5.57
N LEU A 43 -18.87 3.59 6.68
CA LEU A 43 -17.68 3.32 7.47
C LEU A 43 -16.63 2.54 6.68
N LEU A 44 -17.04 1.51 5.92
CA LEU A 44 -16.10 0.72 5.12
C LEU A 44 -15.44 1.59 4.06
N PHE A 45 -16.22 2.41 3.37
CA PHE A 45 -15.73 3.32 2.37
C PHE A 45 -14.76 4.33 2.99
N ASP A 46 -15.13 5.00 4.07
CA ASP A 46 -14.26 6.00 4.70
C ASP A 46 -12.94 5.41 5.20
N ILE A 47 -12.94 4.14 5.64
CA ILE A 47 -11.71 3.43 6.04
C ILE A 47 -10.81 3.23 4.82
N ILE A 48 -11.36 2.70 3.73
CA ILE A 48 -10.60 2.36 2.51
C ILE A 48 -10.14 3.64 1.78
N ASP A 49 -11.02 4.62 1.66
CA ASP A 49 -10.79 5.91 1.01
C ASP A 49 -9.69 6.69 1.72
N ARG A 50 -9.67 6.67 3.07
CA ARG A 50 -8.57 7.30 3.83
C ARG A 50 -7.20 6.73 3.46
N VAL A 51 -7.05 5.41 3.31
CA VAL A 51 -5.76 4.81 2.92
C VAL A 51 -5.28 5.32 1.57
N HIS A 52 -6.20 5.47 0.62
CA HIS A 52 -5.88 5.88 -0.74
C HIS A 52 -5.62 7.39 -0.84
N ARG A 53 -6.46 8.23 -0.20
CA ARG A 53 -6.22 9.68 -0.14
C ARG A 53 -4.89 10.01 0.52
N ASP A 54 -4.59 9.42 1.68
CA ASP A 54 -3.32 9.63 2.37
C ASP A 54 -2.12 9.17 1.51
N THR A 55 -2.32 8.18 0.65
CA THR A 55 -1.30 7.70 -0.31
C THR A 55 -1.14 8.67 -1.50
N VAL A 56 -2.24 9.23 -2.02
CA VAL A 56 -2.22 10.22 -3.09
C VAL A 56 -1.63 11.55 -2.62
N GLU A 57 -1.92 12.00 -1.40
CA GLU A 57 -1.30 13.20 -0.82
C GLU A 57 0.24 13.05 -0.74
N ARG A 58 0.72 11.87 -0.33
CA ARG A 58 2.16 11.56 -0.29
C ARG A 58 2.78 11.34 -1.68
N LEU A 59 1.97 11.01 -2.68
CA LEU A 59 2.43 10.85 -4.07
C LEU A 59 3.05 12.15 -4.59
N GLU A 60 2.42 13.28 -4.28
CA GLU A 60 2.88 14.60 -4.71
C GLU A 60 4.23 14.96 -4.07
N GLU A 61 4.43 14.59 -2.80
CA GLU A 61 5.67 14.88 -2.07
C GLU A 61 6.93 14.27 -2.70
N TRP A 62 6.87 13.04 -3.22
CA TRP A 62 8.04 12.40 -3.83
C TRP A 62 8.18 12.66 -5.34
N LEU A 63 7.08 12.98 -6.03
CA LEU A 63 7.15 13.45 -7.42
C LEU A 63 7.84 14.83 -7.51
N GLU A 64 7.71 15.65 -6.46
CA GLU A 64 8.38 16.94 -6.34
C GLU A 64 9.87 16.84 -5.93
N VAL A 65 10.36 15.66 -5.55
CA VAL A 65 11.78 15.46 -5.28
C VAL A 65 12.57 15.65 -6.57
N GLU A 66 13.18 16.82 -6.75
CA GLU A 66 14.03 17.10 -7.91
C GLU A 66 15.19 16.10 -7.97
N GLY A 67 15.41 15.50 -9.15
CA GLY A 67 16.63 14.74 -9.44
C GLY A 67 16.41 13.33 -9.96
N ASP A 68 17.32 12.43 -9.57
CA ASP A 68 17.48 11.07 -10.07
C ASP A 68 16.25 10.19 -9.73
N PRO A 69 15.60 9.54 -10.73
CA PRO A 69 14.50 8.60 -10.50
C PRO A 69 14.81 7.50 -9.46
N LEU A 70 16.07 7.08 -9.34
CA LEU A 70 16.46 6.09 -8.33
C LEU A 70 16.33 6.65 -6.90
N VAL A 71 16.63 7.93 -6.70
CA VAL A 71 16.47 8.63 -5.42
C VAL A 71 14.99 8.83 -5.10
N GLN A 72 14.18 9.22 -6.11
CA GLN A 72 12.73 9.30 -5.98
C GLN A 72 12.12 7.94 -5.58
N LEU A 73 12.56 6.85 -6.21
CA LEU A 73 12.11 5.49 -5.89
C LEU A 73 12.46 5.08 -4.45
N ARG A 74 13.68 5.41 -3.99
CA ARG A 74 14.07 5.18 -2.59
C ARG A 74 13.14 5.89 -1.62
N ALA A 75 12.93 7.20 -1.81
CA ALA A 75 12.09 8.02 -0.94
C ALA A 75 10.66 7.48 -0.90
N TYR A 76 10.11 7.15 -2.06
CA TYR A 76 8.80 6.52 -2.20
C TYR A 76 8.69 5.21 -1.40
N LEU A 77 9.59 4.26 -1.61
CA LEU A 77 9.54 2.95 -0.95
C LEU A 77 9.68 3.07 0.57
N GLU A 78 10.59 3.94 1.04
CA GLU A 78 10.81 4.14 2.47
C GLU A 78 9.57 4.72 3.16
N GLN A 79 8.92 5.72 2.55
CA GLN A 79 7.69 6.31 3.09
C GLN A 79 6.51 5.33 3.02
N GLN A 80 6.36 4.64 1.89
CA GLN A 80 5.19 3.80 1.65
C GLN A 80 5.21 2.53 2.50
N VAL A 81 6.37 1.89 2.68
CA VAL A 81 6.45 0.70 3.54
C VAL A 81 6.14 1.06 4.99
N GLN A 82 6.62 2.21 5.48
CA GLN A 82 6.25 2.67 6.83
C GLN A 82 4.76 2.97 6.95
N ALA A 83 4.15 3.54 5.91
CA ALA A 83 2.70 3.75 5.85
C ALA A 83 1.92 2.44 6.02
N TYR A 84 2.30 1.40 5.27
CA TYR A 84 1.67 0.09 5.36
C TYR A 84 1.79 -0.52 6.77
N CYS A 85 2.91 -0.28 7.46
CA CYS A 85 3.10 -0.73 8.84
C CYS A 85 2.21 0.05 9.82
N ARG A 86 2.08 1.37 9.66
CA ARG A 86 1.24 2.23 10.51
C ARG A 86 -0.26 1.96 10.31
N ASP A 87 -0.66 1.79 9.07
CA ASP A 87 -2.06 1.65 8.65
C ASP A 87 -2.46 0.19 8.40
N VAL A 88 -1.74 -0.76 9.02
CA VAL A 88 -1.85 -2.21 8.73
C VAL A 88 -3.28 -2.73 8.83
N GLN A 89 -4.07 -2.23 9.80
CA GLN A 89 -5.46 -2.66 9.98
C GLN A 89 -6.35 -2.13 8.85
N GLN A 90 -6.19 -0.87 8.46
CA GLN A 90 -6.92 -0.26 7.36
C GLN A 90 -6.57 -0.93 6.02
N VAL A 91 -5.28 -1.22 5.80
CA VAL A 91 -4.82 -1.99 4.63
C VAL A 91 -5.43 -3.39 4.64
N GLY A 92 -5.46 -4.06 5.80
CA GLY A 92 -6.12 -5.36 5.95
C GLY A 92 -7.61 -5.32 5.61
N VAL A 93 -8.34 -4.31 6.11
CA VAL A 93 -9.76 -4.09 5.76
C VAL A 93 -9.92 -3.86 4.26
N PHE A 94 -9.07 -3.04 3.63
CA PHE A 94 -9.09 -2.84 2.19
C PHE A 94 -8.90 -4.16 1.44
N LEU A 95 -7.84 -4.90 1.72
CA LEU A 95 -7.50 -6.12 0.97
C LEU A 95 -8.55 -7.22 1.13
N ASN A 96 -9.22 -7.30 2.28
CA ASN A 96 -10.21 -8.35 2.57
C ASN A 96 -11.64 -7.97 2.20
N ASP A 97 -12.03 -6.70 2.41
CA ASP A 97 -13.43 -6.30 2.41
C ASP A 97 -13.81 -5.37 1.26
N PHE A 98 -12.87 -4.92 0.42
CA PHE A 98 -13.12 -4.05 -0.74
C PHE A 98 -14.28 -4.50 -1.64
N ALA A 99 -14.45 -5.81 -1.82
CA ALA A 99 -15.50 -6.37 -2.66
C ALA A 99 -16.93 -6.09 -2.15
N HIS A 100 -17.09 -5.71 -0.89
CA HIS A 100 -18.38 -5.38 -0.28
C HIS A 100 -18.86 -3.96 -0.56
N LEU A 101 -18.00 -3.08 -1.09
CA LEU A 101 -18.40 -1.76 -1.54
C LEU A 101 -19.30 -1.86 -2.78
N SER A 102 -20.25 -0.94 -2.87
CA SER A 102 -21.03 -0.70 -4.09
C SER A 102 -20.13 -0.41 -5.29
N GLU A 103 -20.63 -0.66 -6.49
CA GLU A 103 -19.89 -0.44 -7.73
C GLU A 103 -19.37 0.99 -7.86
N ALA A 104 -20.20 1.99 -7.55
CA ALA A 104 -19.81 3.39 -7.59
C ALA A 104 -18.63 3.70 -6.64
N ARG A 105 -18.68 3.21 -5.41
CA ARG A 105 -17.61 3.42 -4.43
C ARG A 105 -16.33 2.67 -4.78
N ARG A 106 -16.45 1.43 -5.30
CA ARG A 106 -15.30 0.70 -5.83
C ARG A 106 -14.63 1.46 -6.97
N ALA A 107 -15.41 2.05 -7.89
CA ALA A 107 -14.86 2.83 -8.99
C ALA A 107 -14.04 4.04 -8.50
N THR A 108 -14.49 4.75 -7.46
CA THR A 108 -13.72 5.84 -6.84
C THR A 108 -12.35 5.37 -6.35
N ILE A 109 -12.32 4.31 -5.54
CA ILE A 109 -11.06 3.77 -4.99
C ILE A 109 -10.13 3.24 -6.09
N LEU A 110 -10.69 2.57 -7.11
CA LEU A 110 -9.90 2.05 -8.23
C LEU A 110 -9.26 3.19 -9.04
N ALA A 111 -9.95 4.31 -9.24
CA ALA A 111 -9.38 5.46 -9.93
C ALA A 111 -8.16 6.05 -9.20
N GLU A 112 -8.21 6.12 -7.86
CA GLU A 112 -7.07 6.57 -7.05
C GLU A 112 -5.90 5.58 -7.11
N ARG A 113 -6.20 4.27 -7.02
CA ARG A 113 -5.20 3.22 -7.15
C ARG A 113 -4.54 3.22 -8.52
N ASP A 114 -5.31 3.43 -9.58
CA ASP A 114 -4.80 3.46 -10.96
C ASP A 114 -3.94 4.70 -11.20
N ARG A 115 -4.28 5.86 -10.61
CA ARG A 115 -3.43 7.07 -10.63
C ARG A 115 -2.08 6.78 -9.97
N PHE A 116 -2.09 6.09 -8.85
CA PHE A 116 -0.88 5.76 -8.11
C PHE A 116 0.01 4.73 -8.83
N ASP A 117 -0.58 3.66 -9.35
CA ASP A 117 0.12 2.67 -10.18
C ASP A 117 0.73 3.31 -11.44
N ALA A 118 0.02 4.23 -12.09
CA ALA A 118 0.55 4.96 -13.23
C ALA A 118 1.78 5.81 -12.86
N ALA A 119 1.76 6.48 -11.70
CA ALA A 119 2.88 7.30 -11.25
C ALA A 119 4.13 6.47 -10.93
N LEU A 120 3.98 5.32 -10.26
CA LEU A 120 5.11 4.42 -9.99
C LEU A 120 5.70 3.84 -11.29
N ARG A 121 4.84 3.44 -12.23
CA ARG A 121 5.30 2.94 -13.55
C ARG A 121 6.03 4.02 -14.34
N ASP A 122 5.55 5.25 -14.29
CA ASP A 122 6.21 6.39 -14.93
C ASP A 122 7.60 6.64 -14.32
N LEU A 123 7.69 6.62 -12.99
CA LEU A 123 8.96 6.75 -12.27
C LEU A 123 9.97 5.69 -12.71
N LEU A 124 9.56 4.42 -12.73
CA LEU A 124 10.40 3.31 -13.16
C LEU A 124 10.84 3.46 -14.62
N ARG A 125 9.91 3.86 -15.51
CA ARG A 125 10.20 4.15 -16.92
C ARG A 125 11.26 5.25 -17.06
N ARG A 126 11.09 6.38 -16.36
CA ARG A 126 12.07 7.47 -16.34
C ARG A 126 13.43 7.01 -15.83
N GLY A 127 13.46 6.11 -14.84
CA GLY A 127 14.69 5.54 -14.30
C GLY A 127 15.46 4.70 -15.31
N VAL A 128 14.75 3.91 -16.11
CA VAL A 128 15.33 3.13 -17.23
C VAL A 128 15.82 4.06 -18.34
N GLU A 129 15.02 5.04 -18.74
CA GLU A 129 15.38 5.98 -19.82
C GLU A 129 16.59 6.87 -19.48
N SER A 130 16.75 7.25 -18.21
CA SER A 130 17.90 8.02 -17.74
C SER A 130 19.18 7.20 -17.55
N GLY A 131 19.07 5.86 -17.54
CA GLY A 131 20.16 4.95 -17.20
C GLY A 131 20.46 4.83 -15.70
N SER A 132 19.65 5.44 -14.84
CA SER A 132 19.73 5.27 -13.37
C SER A 132 19.28 3.87 -12.90
N MET A 133 18.50 3.17 -13.72
CA MET A 133 18.06 1.79 -13.53
C MET A 133 18.48 0.95 -14.73
N ALA A 134 18.60 -0.37 -14.54
CA ALA A 134 19.02 -1.30 -15.56
C ALA A 134 18.03 -1.37 -16.73
N ALA A 135 18.55 -1.50 -17.96
CA ALA A 135 17.76 -1.45 -19.18
C ALA A 135 16.78 -2.61 -19.36
N ASP A 136 16.94 -3.71 -18.60
CA ASP A 136 16.07 -4.89 -18.62
C ASP A 136 14.98 -4.87 -17.53
N VAL A 137 14.88 -3.79 -16.77
CA VAL A 137 13.77 -3.56 -15.83
C VAL A 137 12.49 -3.32 -16.63
N ASP A 138 11.50 -4.19 -16.44
CA ASP A 138 10.13 -3.97 -16.91
C ASP A 138 9.36 -3.11 -15.87
N PRO A 139 8.96 -1.86 -16.19
CA PRO A 139 8.29 -0.98 -15.23
C PRO A 139 6.97 -1.55 -14.68
N LYS A 140 6.21 -2.27 -15.51
CA LYS A 140 4.91 -2.83 -15.11
C LYS A 140 5.09 -4.00 -14.16
N LEU A 141 5.94 -4.96 -14.50
CA LEU A 141 6.19 -6.13 -13.66
C LEU A 141 6.87 -5.73 -12.35
N THR A 142 7.77 -4.74 -12.40
CA THR A 142 8.44 -4.21 -11.21
C THR A 142 7.45 -3.51 -10.28
N ALA A 143 6.56 -2.65 -10.81
CA ALA A 143 5.50 -2.04 -10.01
C ALA A 143 4.59 -3.10 -9.37
N MET A 144 4.17 -4.12 -10.12
CA MET A 144 3.38 -5.24 -9.58
C MET A 144 4.09 -5.98 -8.44
N ALA A 145 5.40 -6.23 -8.57
CA ALA A 145 6.20 -6.87 -7.53
C ALA A 145 6.29 -5.99 -6.27
N VAL A 146 6.51 -4.69 -6.44
CA VAL A 146 6.52 -3.70 -5.34
C VAL A 146 5.19 -3.69 -4.60
N PHE A 147 4.06 -3.60 -5.31
CA PHE A 147 2.73 -3.66 -4.70
C PHE A 147 2.48 -4.99 -3.98
N GLY A 148 2.85 -6.12 -4.58
CA GLY A 148 2.70 -7.43 -3.96
C GLY A 148 3.47 -7.54 -2.64
N MET A 149 4.72 -7.08 -2.63
CA MET A 149 5.57 -7.05 -1.43
C MET A 149 4.96 -6.19 -0.32
N MET A 150 4.45 -5.00 -0.65
CA MET A 150 3.82 -4.10 0.32
C MET A 150 2.49 -4.66 0.84
N ASN A 151 1.61 -5.15 -0.04
CA ASN A 151 0.34 -5.75 0.36
C ASN A 151 0.53 -6.92 1.33
N TRP A 152 1.59 -7.71 1.14
CA TRP A 152 1.87 -8.83 2.03
C TRP A 152 2.17 -8.40 3.48
N ILE A 153 2.61 -7.16 3.73
CA ILE A 153 2.84 -6.59 5.07
C ILE A 153 1.60 -6.77 5.96
N SER A 154 0.39 -6.61 5.41
CA SER A 154 -0.86 -6.73 6.18
C SER A 154 -1.09 -8.11 6.80
N THR A 155 -0.34 -9.13 6.37
CA THR A 155 -0.53 -10.52 6.81
C THR A 155 0.41 -10.95 7.93
N TRP A 156 1.57 -10.30 8.05
CA TRP A 156 2.62 -10.72 9.00
C TRP A 156 3.10 -9.59 9.92
N TRP A 157 2.89 -8.32 9.56
CA TRP A 157 3.34 -7.20 10.38
C TRP A 157 2.60 -7.16 11.71
N ARG A 158 3.35 -6.85 12.77
CA ARG A 158 2.85 -6.68 14.12
C ARG A 158 3.59 -5.53 14.79
N GLU A 159 2.85 -4.61 15.41
CA GLU A 159 3.43 -3.47 16.13
C GLU A 159 4.28 -3.90 17.33
N ASP A 160 3.90 -5.01 17.99
CA ASP A 160 4.65 -5.63 19.09
C ASP A 160 5.73 -6.62 18.62
N GLY A 161 6.03 -6.63 17.32
CA GLY A 161 6.99 -7.51 16.68
C GLY A 161 8.45 -7.11 16.89
N PRO A 162 9.40 -7.94 16.41
CA PRO A 162 10.84 -7.69 16.59
C PRO A 162 11.43 -6.61 15.67
N SER A 163 10.69 -6.15 14.66
CA SER A 163 11.15 -5.17 13.67
C SER A 163 10.37 -3.87 13.81
N THR A 164 11.03 -2.73 13.63
CA THR A 164 10.37 -1.42 13.52
C THR A 164 9.94 -1.13 12.07
N PRO A 165 8.96 -0.24 11.84
CA PRO A 165 8.56 0.16 10.48
C PRO A 165 9.75 0.63 9.62
N GLU A 166 10.69 1.36 10.22
CA GLU A 166 11.87 1.90 9.54
C GLU A 166 12.86 0.79 9.15
N GLN A 167 12.97 -0.26 9.96
CA GLN A 167 13.81 -1.42 9.62
C GLN A 167 13.23 -2.19 8.45
N VAL A 168 11.92 -2.43 8.44
CA VAL A 168 11.22 -3.09 7.32
C VAL A 168 11.33 -2.24 6.05
N ALA A 169 11.07 -0.94 6.16
CA ALA A 169 11.15 0.00 5.05
C ALA A 169 12.54 0.03 4.42
N ARG A 170 13.59 0.13 5.23
CA ARG A 170 14.98 0.09 4.76
C ARG A 170 15.28 -1.23 4.04
N GLN A 171 14.95 -2.36 4.66
CA GLN A 171 15.24 -3.68 4.11
C GLN A 171 14.53 -3.94 2.77
N PHE A 172 13.25 -3.56 2.67
CA PHE A 172 12.45 -3.75 1.46
C PHE A 172 12.89 -2.78 0.37
N THR A 173 13.21 -1.54 0.73
CA THR A 173 13.74 -0.55 -0.20
C THR A 173 15.07 -1.01 -0.79
N ASP A 174 16.01 -1.43 0.04
CA ASP A 174 17.33 -1.90 -0.43
C ASP A 174 17.20 -3.14 -1.31
N LEU A 175 16.25 -4.05 -1.02
CA LEU A 175 15.96 -5.21 -1.86
C LEU A 175 15.48 -4.79 -3.26
N VAL A 176 14.51 -3.87 -3.34
CA VAL A 176 13.99 -3.38 -4.63
C VAL A 176 15.06 -2.63 -5.40
N LEU A 177 15.78 -1.72 -4.75
CA LEU A 177 16.84 -0.93 -5.39
C LEU A 177 17.97 -1.81 -5.93
N ALA A 178 18.40 -2.83 -5.18
CA ALA A 178 19.38 -3.80 -5.67
C ALA A 178 18.87 -4.56 -6.91
N GLY A 179 17.56 -4.83 -6.99
CA GLY A 179 16.92 -5.48 -8.13
C GLY A 179 16.87 -4.61 -9.39
N VAL A 180 16.73 -3.29 -9.25
CA VAL A 180 16.56 -2.37 -10.40
C VAL A 180 17.84 -1.68 -10.86
N VAL A 181 18.88 -1.56 -10.03
CA VAL A 181 20.16 -0.96 -10.44
C VAL A 181 21.00 -1.94 -11.27
N GLY A 182 20.83 -3.24 -11.05
CA GLY A 182 21.58 -4.30 -11.73
C GLY A 182 23.09 -4.26 -11.44
N PRO A 183 23.84 -5.35 -11.69
CA PRO A 183 25.28 -5.25 -11.77
C PRO A 183 25.64 -4.40 -12.99
N ALA A 184 26.58 -3.45 -12.84
CA ALA A 184 27.15 -2.70 -13.96
C ALA A 184 27.42 -3.67 -15.12
N SER A 185 26.86 -3.36 -16.29
CA SER A 185 26.72 -4.24 -17.45
C SER A 185 27.91 -5.18 -17.62
N GLY A 186 27.76 -6.47 -17.25
CA GLY A 186 28.83 -7.44 -17.41
C GLY A 186 28.76 -8.74 -16.60
N SER A 187 27.89 -8.89 -15.59
CA SER A 187 27.93 -10.09 -14.73
C SER A 187 26.55 -10.57 -14.27
N ARG A 188 25.63 -10.83 -15.21
CA ARG A 188 24.64 -11.89 -15.00
C ARG A 188 25.23 -13.19 -15.56
N SER A 189 26.22 -13.73 -14.87
CA SER A 189 26.68 -15.09 -15.12
C SER A 189 25.57 -16.06 -14.72
N ASP A 190 25.35 -17.04 -15.60
CA ASP A 190 24.51 -18.23 -15.47
C ASP A 190 24.28 -18.66 -14.02
N LEU A 191 23.17 -18.22 -13.41
CA LEU A 191 22.59 -18.95 -12.29
C LEU A 191 21.79 -20.11 -12.87
N GLY A 192 22.52 -21.18 -13.17
CA GLY A 192 22.00 -22.55 -13.23
C GLY A 192 21.20 -22.91 -14.48
N ARG A 193 21.88 -23.19 -15.60
CA ARG A 193 21.37 -24.22 -16.51
C ARG A 193 21.33 -25.53 -15.73
N PRO A 194 20.18 -26.22 -15.63
CA PRO A 194 20.16 -27.55 -15.01
C PRO A 194 21.10 -28.46 -15.81
N ALA A 195 22.00 -29.13 -15.12
CA ALA A 195 22.82 -30.18 -15.70
C ALA A 195 21.89 -31.23 -16.30
N SER A 196 22.16 -31.58 -17.56
CA SER A 196 21.37 -32.51 -18.38
C SER A 196 21.32 -33.92 -17.79
#